data_AF-K0PPE8-F1
#
_entry.id   AF-K0PPE8-F1
#
_cell.length_a   1.000
_cell.length_b   1.000
_cell.length_c   1.000
_cell.angle_alpha   90.00
_cell.angle_beta   90.00
_cell.angle_gamma   90.00
#
_symmetry.space_group_name_H-M   'P 1'
#
loop_
_entity.id
_entity.type
_entity.pdbx_description
1 polymer ?
#
loop_
_entity_poly.entity_id
_entity_poly.type
_entity_poly.pdbx_seq_one_letter_code
_entity_poly.pdbx_strand_id
1 'polypeptide(L)'
;MKSHNTVRNERAVGPMDVREATIYRGPHLYSQTPMIRIQLDLGTLEQYPTNRLPGFAEKLTRLLPRLDRHGCCYGEAGGFLRRMAEGTWLGHVAEHVALELQNMVGADVARGKTRSVAGEKGVYNVMYAYQDEEVGLLAGRFALELVGSLLPPELHGVSNLEKIAVSSLDAFDLAGGLDVLRSLHRDRAFGPTTASLIKEAEARGIPWRRLDSSSLVQLGYGKHLRRIRAGCSTLTSEIAAEIASDKDLTCKLLHEAGLPVPRSFIVEDVPDAVRAARRLRFPVVTKPVDGNHGRGVNIGLVSDEEVTWGFLQA
;
A
#
# COMPACT_ATOMS: atom_id res chain seq x y z
N MET A 1 12.81 -47.46 38.73
CA MET A 1 13.28 -47.13 37.37
C MET A 1 12.08 -47.10 36.44
N LYS A 2 11.53 -45.92 36.13
CA LYS A 2 10.52 -45.74 35.09
C LYS A 2 11.07 -44.74 34.09
N SER A 3 11.57 -45.28 32.99
CA SER A 3 12.07 -44.57 31.81
C SER A 3 10.95 -43.72 31.22
N HIS A 4 11.09 -42.40 31.31
CA HIS A 4 10.26 -41.46 30.57
C HIS A 4 10.73 -41.46 29.13
N ASN A 5 10.02 -42.24 28.31
CA ASN A 5 10.16 -42.23 26.86
C ASN A 5 9.70 -40.85 26.37
N THR A 6 10.64 -40.00 26.01
CA THR A 6 10.38 -38.70 25.38
C THR A 6 9.96 -38.98 23.95
N VAL A 7 8.64 -38.98 23.72
CA VAL A 7 8.07 -39.01 22.38
C VAL A 7 8.57 -37.77 21.66
N ARG A 8 9.51 -37.95 20.73
CA ARG A 8 9.85 -36.94 19.73
C ARG A 8 8.58 -36.67 18.95
N ASN A 9 8.10 -35.44 19.05
CA ASN A 9 6.98 -34.95 18.30
C ASN A 9 7.40 -34.89 16.83
N GLU A 10 7.11 -35.95 16.06
CA GLU A 10 7.28 -35.98 14.61
C GLU A 10 6.31 -34.96 14.00
N ARG A 11 6.84 -33.77 13.82
CA ARG A 11 6.18 -32.60 13.29
C ARG A 11 5.74 -32.90 11.85
N ALA A 12 4.44 -33.13 11.64
CA ALA A 12 3.81 -33.03 10.34
C ALA A 12 3.80 -31.55 9.90
N VAL A 13 4.94 -31.07 9.44
CA VAL A 13 5.14 -29.68 8.97
C VAL A 13 5.12 -29.72 7.46
N GLY A 14 4.27 -28.88 6.84
CA GLY A 14 4.39 -28.59 5.42
C GLY A 14 5.83 -28.17 5.09
N PRO A 15 6.29 -28.31 3.85
CA PRO A 15 7.71 -28.17 3.53
C PRO A 15 8.25 -26.75 3.76
N MET A 16 7.39 -25.73 3.85
CA MET A 16 7.72 -24.42 4.44
C MET A 16 6.75 -24.07 5.57
N ASP A 17 7.26 -23.46 6.64
CA ASP A 17 6.48 -22.94 7.76
C ASP A 17 6.80 -21.47 8.03
N VAL A 18 5.77 -20.62 8.07
CA VAL A 18 5.94 -19.24 8.52
C VAL A 18 5.95 -19.21 10.05
N ARG A 19 7.08 -18.85 10.65
CA ARG A 19 7.21 -18.71 12.10
C ARG A 19 6.54 -17.44 12.59
N GLU A 20 6.87 -16.31 11.96
CA GLU A 20 6.39 -14.97 12.28
C GLU A 20 6.58 -13.99 11.11
N ALA A 21 5.82 -12.90 11.12
CA ALA A 21 6.04 -11.73 10.27
C ALA A 21 6.17 -10.46 11.13
N THR A 22 7.04 -9.54 10.74
CA THR A 22 7.27 -8.28 11.46
C THR A 22 7.51 -7.15 10.48
N ILE A 23 6.97 -5.96 10.77
CA ILE A 23 7.20 -4.76 9.98
C ILE A 23 8.21 -3.85 10.69
N TYR A 24 9.31 -3.53 10.02
CA TYR A 24 10.25 -2.50 10.43
C TYR A 24 9.92 -1.19 9.71
N ARG A 25 9.29 -0.25 10.44
CA ARG A 25 8.81 1.05 9.90
C ARG A 25 9.89 2.12 9.73
N GLY A 26 11.15 1.80 10.01
CA GLY A 26 12.27 2.71 10.01
C GLY A 26 13.59 1.96 10.14
N PRO A 27 14.71 2.67 10.37
CA PRO A 27 16.00 2.06 10.55
C PRO A 27 16.01 0.93 11.58
N HIS A 28 16.63 -0.18 11.23
CA HIS A 28 16.72 -1.37 12.07
C HIS A 28 18.07 -2.06 11.87
N LEU A 29 18.32 -3.16 12.60
CA LEU A 29 19.61 -3.87 12.64
C LEU A 29 20.19 -4.21 11.24
N TYR A 30 19.34 -4.42 10.24
CA TYR A 30 19.78 -4.94 8.95
C TYR A 30 19.82 -3.92 7.81
N SER A 31 19.09 -2.80 7.95
CA SER A 31 18.89 -1.80 6.91
C SER A 31 18.43 -0.46 7.49
N GLN A 32 18.74 0.63 6.79
CA GLN A 32 18.17 1.96 7.05
C GLN A 32 16.80 2.12 6.35
N THR A 33 16.51 1.30 5.35
CA THR A 33 15.24 1.25 4.63
C THR A 33 14.20 0.49 5.46
N PRO A 34 12.94 0.96 5.55
CA PRO A 34 11.84 0.16 6.09
C PRO A 34 11.68 -1.17 5.35
N MET A 35 11.45 -2.26 6.09
CA MET A 35 11.34 -3.60 5.51
C MET A 35 10.29 -4.43 6.24
N ILE A 36 9.66 -5.36 5.52
CA ILE A 36 8.94 -6.48 6.12
C ILE A 36 9.95 -7.61 6.32
N ARG A 37 9.87 -8.31 7.45
CA ARG A 37 10.60 -9.53 7.74
C ARG A 37 9.62 -10.67 7.92
N ILE A 38 9.80 -11.73 7.15
CA ILE A 38 9.15 -13.02 7.33
C ILE A 38 10.22 -13.99 7.82
N GLN A 39 10.02 -14.58 9.00
CA GLN A 39 10.85 -15.68 9.45
C GLN A 39 10.27 -16.98 8.90
N LEU A 40 11.01 -17.59 7.99
CA LEU A 40 10.60 -18.76 7.22
C LEU A 40 11.46 -19.96 7.61
N ASP A 41 10.83 -21.02 8.09
CA ASP A 41 11.45 -22.33 8.27
C ASP A 41 11.26 -23.13 6.98
N LEU A 42 12.36 -23.46 6.31
CA LEU A 42 12.36 -24.23 5.07
C LEU A 42 12.21 -25.73 5.30
N GLY A 43 12.18 -26.23 6.54
CA GLY A 43 11.96 -27.66 6.82
C GLY A 43 12.82 -28.58 5.93
N THR A 44 12.16 -29.44 5.15
CA THR A 44 12.82 -30.36 4.21
C THR A 44 13.42 -29.64 2.99
N LEU A 45 12.86 -28.51 2.57
CA LEU A 45 13.31 -27.68 1.45
C LEU A 45 14.68 -27.03 1.68
N GLU A 46 15.20 -27.02 2.91
CA GLU A 46 16.58 -26.64 3.19
C GLU A 46 17.59 -27.48 2.38
N GLN A 47 17.23 -28.71 1.99
CA GLN A 47 18.07 -29.61 1.20
C GLN A 47 17.90 -29.43 -0.32
N TYR A 48 16.98 -28.56 -0.74
CA TYR A 48 16.58 -28.32 -2.12
C TYR A 48 16.80 -26.85 -2.53
N PRO A 49 18.06 -26.39 -2.63
CA PRO A 49 18.35 -25.15 -3.35
C PRO A 49 17.83 -25.24 -4.78
N THR A 50 17.59 -24.08 -5.41
CA THR A 50 16.96 -23.97 -6.73
C THR A 50 17.61 -24.82 -7.83
N ASN A 51 18.92 -25.05 -7.78
CA ASN A 51 19.64 -25.92 -8.73
C ASN A 51 19.37 -27.43 -8.55
N ARG A 52 18.68 -27.81 -7.47
CA ARG A 52 18.15 -29.17 -7.23
C ARG A 52 16.65 -29.29 -7.47
N LEU A 53 16.03 -28.26 -8.04
CA LEU A 53 14.62 -28.22 -8.40
C LEU A 53 14.48 -28.06 -9.92
N PRO A 54 14.48 -29.18 -10.68
CA PRO A 54 14.46 -29.13 -12.15
C PRO A 54 13.26 -28.35 -12.70
N GLY A 55 13.51 -27.42 -13.61
CA GLY A 55 12.47 -26.62 -14.24
C GLY A 55 11.88 -25.49 -13.38
N PHE A 56 12.29 -25.36 -12.12
CA PHE A 56 11.72 -24.36 -11.20
C PHE A 56 12.03 -22.93 -11.67
N ALA A 57 13.30 -22.64 -11.95
CA ALA A 57 13.74 -21.30 -12.33
C ALA A 57 13.12 -20.86 -13.67
N GLU A 58 13.00 -21.77 -14.64
CA GLU A 58 12.39 -21.51 -15.93
C GLU A 58 10.89 -21.23 -15.81
N LYS A 59 10.16 -22.02 -15.00
CA LYS A 59 8.74 -21.79 -14.74
C LYS A 59 8.51 -20.44 -14.05
N LEU A 60 9.30 -20.13 -13.02
CA LEU A 60 9.20 -18.87 -12.30
C LEU A 60 9.47 -17.67 -13.22
N THR A 61 10.53 -17.73 -14.01
CA THR A 61 10.91 -16.65 -14.94
C THR A 61 9.85 -16.45 -16.03
N ARG A 62 9.17 -17.52 -16.46
CA ARG A 62 8.05 -17.41 -17.42
C ARG A 62 6.86 -16.64 -16.82
N LEU A 63 6.56 -16.87 -15.54
CA LEU A 63 5.48 -16.20 -14.84
C LEU A 63 5.83 -14.75 -14.47
N LEU A 64 7.09 -14.50 -14.14
CA LEU A 64 7.62 -13.19 -13.74
C LEU A 64 8.85 -12.81 -14.60
N PRO A 65 8.67 -12.40 -15.86
CA PRO A 65 9.79 -12.16 -16.79
C PRO A 65 10.76 -11.09 -16.31
N ARG A 66 10.26 -10.08 -15.60
CA ARG A 66 11.03 -8.94 -15.07
C ARG A 66 12.01 -9.29 -13.95
N LEU A 67 11.99 -10.53 -13.44
CA LEU A 67 13.04 -11.03 -12.55
C LEU A 67 14.43 -10.97 -13.21
N ASP A 68 14.49 -10.92 -14.55
CA ASP A 68 15.71 -10.63 -15.32
C ASP A 68 16.34 -9.27 -15.02
N ARG A 69 15.61 -8.31 -14.44
CA ARG A 69 16.17 -7.00 -14.02
C ARG A 69 16.76 -7.02 -12.62
N HIS A 70 16.53 -8.07 -11.84
CA HIS A 70 16.98 -8.12 -10.46
C HIS A 70 18.46 -8.49 -10.37
N GLY A 71 19.27 -7.61 -9.77
CA GLY A 71 20.72 -7.83 -9.69
C GLY A 71 21.24 -8.66 -8.52
N CYS A 72 20.46 -8.81 -7.44
CA CYS A 72 20.87 -9.58 -6.26
C CYS A 72 22.27 -9.15 -5.75
N CYS A 73 23.17 -10.10 -5.46
CA CYS A 73 24.53 -9.84 -5.00
C CYS A 73 25.49 -9.39 -6.12
N TYR A 74 25.11 -9.60 -7.39
CA TYR A 74 25.93 -9.24 -8.55
C TYR A 74 25.76 -7.76 -8.94
N GLY A 75 24.63 -7.15 -8.56
CA GLY A 75 24.39 -5.72 -8.80
C GLY A 75 24.08 -5.36 -10.26
N GLU A 76 23.95 -6.34 -11.14
CA GLU A 76 23.69 -6.17 -12.57
C GLU A 76 22.43 -6.94 -13.01
N ALA A 77 21.75 -6.49 -14.06
CA ALA A 77 20.59 -7.20 -14.61
C ALA A 77 20.95 -8.66 -14.93
N GLY A 78 20.05 -9.59 -14.60
CA GLY A 78 20.21 -11.03 -14.74
C GLY A 78 20.91 -11.69 -13.55
N GLY A 79 21.46 -10.92 -12.61
CA GLY A 79 22.19 -11.42 -11.45
C GLY A 79 21.37 -12.40 -10.60
N PHE A 80 20.07 -12.14 -10.40
CA PHE A 80 19.19 -13.06 -9.67
C PHE A 80 18.95 -14.37 -10.43
N LEU A 81 18.73 -14.33 -11.75
CA LEU A 81 18.56 -15.53 -12.57
C LEU A 81 19.81 -16.41 -12.53
N ARG A 82 20.98 -15.79 -12.66
CA ARG A 82 22.28 -16.46 -12.47
C ARG A 82 22.37 -17.11 -11.10
N ARG A 83 21.97 -16.40 -10.04
CA ARG A 83 22.01 -16.92 -8.67
C ARG A 83 21.08 -18.11 -8.46
N MET A 84 19.90 -18.10 -9.09
CA MET A 84 18.99 -19.25 -9.08
C MET A 84 19.58 -20.46 -9.82
N ALA A 85 20.27 -20.25 -10.94
CA ALA A 85 20.94 -21.33 -11.68
C ALA A 85 22.11 -21.94 -10.87
N GLU A 86 22.89 -21.12 -10.17
CA GLU A 86 23.96 -21.59 -9.26
C GLU A 86 23.43 -22.36 -8.04
N GLY A 87 22.20 -22.05 -7.61
CA GLY A 87 21.57 -22.61 -6.43
C GLY A 87 21.43 -21.57 -5.32
N THR A 88 20.18 -21.29 -4.95
CA THR A 88 19.84 -20.46 -3.81
C THR A 88 18.63 -21.02 -3.07
N TRP A 89 18.37 -20.55 -1.86
CA TRP A 89 17.27 -21.05 -1.03
C TRP A 89 15.96 -20.32 -1.34
N LEU A 90 14.85 -21.03 -1.15
CA LEU A 90 13.52 -20.52 -1.49
C LEU A 90 13.11 -19.26 -0.72
N GLY A 91 13.64 -19.05 0.49
CA GLY A 91 13.44 -17.78 1.20
C GLY A 91 14.00 -16.57 0.43
N HIS A 92 15.16 -16.73 -0.20
CA HIS A 92 15.75 -15.69 -1.05
C HIS A 92 15.01 -15.55 -2.39
N VAL A 93 14.41 -16.62 -2.91
CA VAL A 93 13.51 -16.52 -4.06
C VAL A 93 12.25 -15.73 -3.70
N ALA A 94 11.62 -16.05 -2.57
CA ALA A 94 10.42 -15.37 -2.08
C ALA A 94 10.65 -13.87 -1.85
N GLU A 95 11.84 -13.47 -1.39
CA GLU A 95 12.25 -12.06 -1.32
C GLU A 95 12.12 -11.35 -2.67
N HIS A 96 12.72 -11.91 -3.72
CA HIS A 96 12.73 -11.32 -5.05
C HIS A 96 11.34 -11.32 -5.69
N VAL A 97 10.57 -12.38 -5.47
CA VAL A 97 9.19 -12.48 -5.93
C VAL A 97 8.31 -11.44 -5.22
N ALA A 98 8.43 -11.25 -3.91
CA ALA A 98 7.66 -10.25 -3.17
C ALA A 98 7.98 -8.82 -3.64
N LEU A 99 9.23 -8.52 -3.98
CA LEU A 99 9.62 -7.25 -4.60
C LEU A 99 8.96 -7.08 -5.99
N GLU A 100 9.05 -8.10 -6.84
CA GLU A 100 8.49 -8.02 -8.20
C GLU A 100 6.96 -7.89 -8.19
N LEU A 101 6.26 -8.64 -7.33
CA LEU A 101 4.79 -8.54 -7.21
C LEU A 101 4.35 -7.12 -6.81
N GLN A 102 5.09 -6.45 -5.93
CA GLN A 102 4.83 -5.04 -5.59
C GLN A 102 5.08 -4.10 -6.78
N ASN A 103 6.19 -4.30 -7.49
CA ASN A 103 6.54 -3.46 -8.65
C ASN A 103 5.56 -3.63 -9.82
N MET A 104 5.00 -4.83 -10.01
CA MET A 104 3.97 -5.10 -11.02
C MET A 104 2.66 -4.34 -10.78
N VAL A 105 2.40 -3.91 -9.53
CA VAL A 105 1.22 -3.11 -9.19
C VAL A 105 1.51 -1.62 -9.00
N GLY A 106 2.75 -1.19 -9.29
CA GLY A 106 3.12 0.23 -9.32
C GLY A 106 3.90 0.73 -8.10
N ALA A 107 4.31 -0.15 -7.19
CA ALA A 107 5.30 0.23 -6.17
C ALA A 107 6.69 0.43 -6.80
N ASP A 108 7.56 1.17 -6.10
CA ASP A 108 8.97 1.34 -6.46
C ASP A 108 9.88 0.81 -5.34
N VAL A 109 10.07 -0.51 -5.31
CA VAL A 109 10.87 -1.20 -4.28
C VAL A 109 11.87 -2.17 -4.89
N ALA A 110 13.13 -2.05 -4.49
CA ALA A 110 14.22 -2.90 -5.00
C ALA A 110 15.10 -3.52 -3.91
N ARG A 111 14.98 -3.06 -2.66
CA ARG A 111 15.87 -3.50 -1.58
C ARG A 111 15.34 -4.76 -0.92
N GLY A 112 16.07 -5.86 -1.05
CA GLY A 112 15.84 -7.09 -0.30
C GLY A 112 17.09 -7.58 0.42
N LYS A 113 16.90 -8.46 1.41
CA LYS A 113 17.97 -9.20 2.10
C LYS A 113 17.44 -10.43 2.84
N THR A 114 17.96 -11.60 2.50
CA THR A 114 17.68 -12.86 3.22
C THR A 114 18.89 -13.29 4.05
N ARG A 115 18.67 -13.69 5.30
CA ARG A 115 19.73 -14.11 6.24
C ARG A 115 19.27 -15.29 7.10
N SER A 116 20.14 -16.27 7.29
CA SER A 116 19.90 -17.38 8.24
C SER A 116 19.75 -16.87 9.67
N VAL A 117 18.91 -17.53 10.46
CA VAL A 117 18.77 -17.28 11.90
C VAL A 117 19.91 -18.00 12.64
N ALA A 118 20.61 -17.27 13.51
CA ALA A 118 21.72 -17.84 14.27
C ALA A 118 21.22 -18.96 15.19
N GLY A 119 21.85 -20.14 15.12
CA GLY A 119 21.50 -21.30 15.93
C GLY A 119 20.35 -22.16 15.40
N GLU A 120 19.68 -21.75 14.31
CA GLU A 120 18.54 -22.48 13.73
C GLU A 120 18.78 -22.78 12.24
N LYS A 121 19.22 -24.01 11.94
CA LYS A 121 19.43 -24.46 10.56
C LYS A 121 18.10 -24.53 9.79
N GLY A 122 18.09 -24.03 8.56
CA GLY A 122 16.89 -24.04 7.70
C GLY A 122 15.93 -22.88 7.97
N VAL A 123 16.19 -22.05 8.99
CA VAL A 123 15.35 -20.90 9.33
C VAL A 123 16.01 -19.61 8.83
N TYR A 124 15.24 -18.80 8.10
CA TYR A 124 15.73 -17.58 7.46
C TYR A 124 14.82 -16.40 7.78
N ASN A 125 15.44 -15.24 8.03
CA ASN A 125 14.79 -13.95 7.95
C ASN A 125 14.79 -13.49 6.48
N VAL A 126 13.65 -13.62 5.81
CA VAL A 126 13.39 -13.09 4.48
C VAL A 126 12.94 -11.65 4.63
N MET A 127 13.70 -10.69 4.10
CA MET A 127 13.38 -9.27 4.25
C MET A 127 13.33 -8.56 2.92
N TYR A 128 12.32 -7.72 2.73
CA TYR A 128 12.18 -6.85 1.55
C TYR A 128 11.56 -5.52 1.91
N ALA A 129 11.93 -4.48 1.17
CA ALA A 129 11.35 -3.15 1.28
C ALA A 129 9.89 -3.16 0.81
N TYR A 130 9.14 -2.20 1.34
CA TYR A 130 7.74 -1.99 1.02
C TYR A 130 7.47 -0.48 0.97
N GLN A 131 6.45 -0.08 0.20
CA GLN A 131 5.95 1.30 0.19
C GLN A 131 4.66 1.43 1.03
N ASP A 132 3.81 0.42 0.98
CA ASP A 132 2.63 0.29 1.84
C ASP A 132 2.66 -1.06 2.59
N GLU A 133 2.34 -1.01 3.88
CA GLU A 133 2.47 -2.16 4.80
C GLU A 133 1.59 -3.34 4.38
N GLU A 134 0.34 -3.09 3.99
CA GLU A 134 -0.60 -4.17 3.67
C GLU A 134 -0.34 -4.73 2.28
N VAL A 135 -0.03 -3.88 1.31
CA VAL A 135 0.40 -4.32 -0.03
C VAL A 135 1.66 -5.18 0.08
N GLY A 136 2.65 -4.76 0.88
CA GLY A 136 3.89 -5.49 1.09
C GLY A 136 3.67 -6.85 1.77
N LEU A 137 2.85 -6.90 2.83
CA LEU A 137 2.54 -8.16 3.53
C LEU A 137 1.82 -9.13 2.61
N LEU A 138 0.81 -8.67 1.88
CA LEU A 138 0.06 -9.52 0.97
C LEU A 138 0.94 -10.01 -0.20
N ALA A 139 1.83 -9.16 -0.72
CA ALA A 139 2.81 -9.55 -1.73
C ALA A 139 3.79 -10.61 -1.19
N GLY A 140 4.22 -10.50 0.08
CA GLY A 140 5.03 -11.52 0.74
C GLY A 140 4.35 -12.86 0.88
N ARG A 141 3.07 -12.85 1.25
CA ARG A 141 2.23 -14.04 1.28
C ARG A 141 2.12 -14.67 -0.11
N PHE A 142 1.70 -13.89 -1.11
CA PHE A 142 1.54 -14.36 -2.49
C PHE A 142 2.87 -14.82 -3.11
N ALA A 143 4.00 -14.26 -2.69
CA ALA A 143 5.31 -14.75 -3.09
C ALA A 143 5.58 -16.17 -2.60
N LEU A 144 5.24 -16.49 -1.35
CA LEU A 144 5.37 -17.85 -0.82
C LEU A 144 4.37 -18.81 -1.44
N GLU A 145 3.13 -18.38 -1.70
CA GLU A 145 2.13 -19.19 -2.40
C GLU A 145 2.58 -19.51 -3.84
N LEU A 146 3.08 -18.51 -4.57
CA LEU A 146 3.64 -18.70 -5.91
C LEU A 146 4.85 -19.63 -5.90
N VAL A 147 5.85 -19.36 -5.05
CA VAL A 147 7.03 -20.22 -4.93
C VAL A 147 6.62 -21.64 -4.57
N GLY A 148 5.72 -21.81 -3.61
CA GLY A 148 5.18 -23.10 -3.17
C GLY A 148 4.52 -23.87 -4.32
N SER A 149 3.63 -23.22 -5.08
CA SER A 149 2.90 -23.84 -6.21
C SER A 149 3.81 -24.37 -7.33
N LEU A 150 5.03 -23.84 -7.45
CA LEU A 150 6.00 -24.25 -8.48
C LEU A 150 6.84 -25.46 -8.08
N LEU A 151 6.78 -25.90 -6.83
CA LEU A 151 7.55 -27.06 -6.35
C LEU A 151 6.94 -28.37 -6.88
N PRO A 152 7.69 -29.49 -6.81
CA PRO A 152 7.12 -30.82 -7.02
C PRO A 152 6.01 -31.14 -6.00
N PRO A 153 5.01 -31.97 -6.33
CA PRO A 153 3.90 -32.30 -5.42
C PRO A 153 4.33 -32.82 -4.05
N GLU A 154 5.46 -33.53 -3.98
CA GLU A 154 6.00 -34.11 -2.75
C GLU A 154 6.61 -33.03 -1.82
N LEU A 155 6.89 -31.85 -2.38
CA LEU A 155 7.47 -30.69 -1.72
C LEU A 155 6.52 -29.49 -1.74
N HIS A 156 5.23 -29.70 -2.03
CA HIS A 156 4.21 -28.66 -1.99
C HIS A 156 3.76 -28.33 -0.58
N GLY A 157 3.50 -27.04 -0.35
CA GLY A 157 2.80 -26.55 0.83
C GLY A 157 3.57 -25.49 1.60
N VAL A 158 2.82 -24.50 2.09
CA VAL A 158 3.31 -23.50 3.05
C VAL A 158 2.30 -23.40 4.16
N SER A 159 2.75 -23.58 5.40
CA SER A 159 1.91 -23.48 6.59
C SER A 159 1.99 -22.09 7.21
N ASN A 160 0.91 -21.70 7.92
CA ASN A 160 0.83 -20.48 8.71
C ASN A 160 0.94 -19.16 7.93
N LEU A 161 0.49 -19.13 6.67
CA LEU A 161 0.52 -17.93 5.81
C LEU A 161 -0.31 -16.76 6.37
N GLU A 162 -1.34 -17.05 7.16
CA GLU A 162 -2.18 -16.06 7.84
C GLU A 162 -1.39 -15.21 8.87
N LYS A 163 -0.22 -15.68 9.32
CA LYS A 163 0.70 -14.86 10.13
C LYS A 163 1.31 -13.70 9.35
N ILE A 164 1.30 -13.75 8.02
CA ILE A 164 1.77 -12.66 7.16
C ILE A 164 0.59 -11.75 6.83
N ALA A 165 -0.44 -12.31 6.19
CA ALA A 165 -1.62 -11.59 5.76
C ALA A 165 -2.82 -12.55 5.59
N VAL A 166 -4.02 -12.03 5.79
CA VAL A 166 -5.26 -12.70 5.39
C VAL A 166 -5.48 -12.41 3.90
N SER A 167 -5.72 -13.46 3.11
CA SER A 167 -6.07 -13.35 1.70
C SER A 167 -7.59 -13.45 1.54
N SER A 168 -8.14 -12.70 0.59
CA SER A 168 -9.53 -12.82 0.15
C SER A 168 -9.73 -13.90 -0.92
N LEU A 169 -8.65 -14.55 -1.38
CA LEU A 169 -8.71 -15.63 -2.37
C LEU A 169 -8.91 -16.98 -1.69
N ASP A 170 -9.83 -17.78 -2.21
CA ASP A 170 -10.04 -19.18 -1.79
C ASP A 170 -8.85 -20.07 -2.20
N ALA A 171 -8.31 -19.83 -3.39
CA ALA A 171 -7.12 -20.49 -3.92
C ALA A 171 -6.25 -19.46 -4.65
N PHE A 172 -4.93 -19.52 -4.44
CA PHE A 172 -4.00 -18.60 -5.09
C PHE A 172 -3.74 -18.98 -6.55
N ASP A 173 -3.97 -18.01 -7.44
CA ASP A 173 -3.38 -17.96 -8.77
C ASP A 173 -2.74 -16.57 -8.98
N LEU A 174 -1.75 -16.48 -9.86
CA LEU A 174 -0.99 -15.23 -10.05
C LEU A 174 -1.88 -14.09 -10.57
N ALA A 175 -2.83 -14.36 -11.46
CA ALA A 175 -3.68 -13.31 -12.02
C ALA A 175 -4.63 -12.76 -10.96
N GLY A 176 -5.33 -13.63 -10.24
CA GLY A 176 -6.18 -13.26 -9.11
C GLY A 176 -5.42 -12.54 -8.00
N GLY A 177 -4.21 -13.02 -7.65
CA GLY A 177 -3.33 -12.37 -6.68
C GLY A 177 -2.93 -10.95 -7.09
N LEU A 178 -2.57 -10.75 -8.36
CA LEU A 178 -2.25 -9.43 -8.88
C LEU A 178 -3.46 -8.49 -8.90
N ASP A 179 -4.66 -8.99 -9.17
CA ASP A 179 -5.86 -8.16 -9.16
C ASP A 179 -6.23 -7.69 -7.75
N VAL A 180 -6.11 -8.56 -6.74
CA VAL A 180 -6.26 -8.16 -5.33
C VAL A 180 -5.19 -7.14 -4.94
N LEU A 181 -3.92 -7.37 -5.30
CA LEU A 181 -2.83 -6.42 -5.03
C LEU A 181 -3.06 -5.07 -5.73
N ARG A 182 -3.54 -5.05 -6.97
CA ARG A 182 -3.87 -3.81 -7.70
C ARG A 182 -5.00 -3.04 -7.03
N SER A 183 -6.05 -3.73 -6.58
CA SER A 183 -7.14 -3.07 -5.85
C SER A 183 -6.62 -2.44 -4.57
N LEU A 184 -5.90 -3.23 -3.75
CA LEU A 184 -5.33 -2.77 -2.50
C LEU A 184 -4.34 -1.61 -2.71
N HIS A 185 -3.50 -1.67 -3.74
CA HIS A 185 -2.57 -0.59 -4.08
C HIS A 185 -3.31 0.70 -4.46
N ARG A 186 -4.37 0.62 -5.30
CA ARG A 186 -5.17 1.80 -5.67
C ARG A 186 -5.88 2.41 -4.45
N ASP A 187 -6.51 1.58 -3.63
CA ASP A 187 -7.29 2.03 -2.47
C ASP A 187 -6.41 2.72 -1.43
N ARG A 188 -5.14 2.30 -1.35
CA ARG A 188 -4.16 2.86 -0.42
C ARG A 188 -3.26 3.91 -1.05
N ALA A 189 -3.34 4.17 -2.35
CA ALA A 189 -2.53 5.19 -3.01
C ALA A 189 -2.78 6.58 -2.40
N PHE A 190 -1.73 7.41 -2.37
CA PHE A 190 -1.91 8.81 -1.97
C PHE A 190 -2.69 9.57 -3.06
N GLY A 191 -3.62 10.43 -2.64
CA GLY A 191 -4.24 11.40 -3.55
C GLY A 191 -3.19 12.33 -4.18
N PRO A 192 -3.51 12.96 -5.33
CA PRO A 192 -2.53 13.69 -6.16
C PRO A 192 -1.80 14.81 -5.40
N THR A 193 -2.51 15.52 -4.52
CA THR A 193 -1.93 16.58 -3.67
C THR A 193 -0.88 16.02 -2.72
N THR A 194 -1.24 14.98 -1.95
CA THR A 194 -0.31 14.35 -0.98
C THR A 194 0.87 13.70 -1.70
N ALA A 195 0.61 13.00 -2.82
CA ALA A 195 1.66 12.36 -3.61
C ALA A 195 2.69 13.38 -4.14
N SER A 196 2.22 14.54 -4.62
CA SER A 196 3.11 15.60 -5.12
C SER A 196 4.00 16.18 -4.01
N LEU A 197 3.44 16.38 -2.80
CA LEU A 197 4.20 16.85 -1.64
C LEU A 197 5.23 15.82 -1.17
N ILE A 198 4.88 14.53 -1.20
CA ILE A 198 5.81 13.44 -0.87
C ILE A 198 6.96 13.39 -1.88
N LYS A 199 6.64 13.41 -3.18
CA LYS A 199 7.65 13.39 -4.24
C LYS A 199 8.65 14.55 -4.10
N GLU A 200 8.16 15.74 -3.77
CA GLU A 200 9.01 16.89 -3.51
C GLU A 200 9.83 16.74 -2.22
N ALA A 201 9.27 16.14 -1.17
CA ALA A 201 10.00 15.82 0.04
C ALA A 201 11.15 14.85 -0.25
N GLU A 202 10.91 13.80 -1.04
CA GLU A 202 11.93 12.85 -1.49
C GLU A 202 13.03 13.52 -2.30
N ALA A 203 12.67 14.37 -3.26
CA ALA A 203 13.63 15.14 -4.07
C ALA A 203 14.54 16.05 -3.22
N ARG A 204 14.05 16.52 -2.08
CA ARG A 204 14.80 17.34 -1.11
C ARG A 204 15.50 16.53 -0.02
N GLY A 205 15.41 15.21 -0.03
CA GLY A 205 15.94 14.35 1.03
C GLY A 205 15.26 14.55 2.39
N ILE A 206 14.01 15.03 2.40
CA ILE A 206 13.21 15.16 3.61
C ILE A 206 12.57 13.79 3.91
N PRO A 207 12.87 13.17 5.06
CA PRO A 207 12.30 11.89 5.41
C PRO A 207 10.80 12.02 5.65
N TRP A 208 10.04 11.02 5.25
CA TRP A 208 8.59 11.01 5.45
C TRP A 208 8.10 9.63 5.90
N ARG A 209 6.92 9.59 6.51
CA ARG A 209 6.21 8.33 6.80
C ARG A 209 4.71 8.54 6.76
N ARG A 210 3.98 7.52 6.29
CA ARG A 210 2.53 7.44 6.45
C ARG A 210 2.20 7.18 7.93
N LEU A 211 1.13 7.79 8.43
CA LEU A 211 0.65 7.63 9.80
C LEU A 211 -0.70 6.90 9.88
N ASP A 212 -1.54 6.96 8.83
CA ASP A 212 -2.84 6.28 8.77
C ASP A 212 -3.19 5.83 7.34
N SER A 213 -4.33 5.14 7.19
CA SER A 213 -4.88 4.74 5.89
C SER A 213 -5.54 5.90 5.12
N SER A 214 -5.79 7.04 5.78
CA SER A 214 -6.51 8.20 5.23
C SER A 214 -5.56 9.31 4.72
N SER A 215 -4.33 8.96 4.34
CA SER A 215 -3.31 9.88 3.81
C SER A 215 -2.77 10.93 4.80
N LEU A 216 -2.73 10.64 6.10
CA LEU A 216 -1.95 11.42 7.06
C LEU A 216 -0.47 11.07 6.91
N VAL A 217 0.35 12.10 6.71
CA VAL A 217 1.78 11.94 6.46
C VAL A 217 2.56 12.80 7.44
N GLN A 218 3.64 12.24 7.98
CA GLN A 218 4.66 12.98 8.69
C GLN A 218 5.82 13.30 7.73
N LEU A 219 6.30 14.54 7.76
CA LEU A 219 7.53 15.00 7.12
C LEU A 219 8.54 15.39 8.20
N GLY A 220 9.80 15.03 8.04
CA GLY A 220 10.88 15.36 8.97
C GLY A 220 10.79 14.64 10.33
N TYR A 221 11.75 14.97 11.20
CA TYR A 221 11.88 14.43 12.55
C TYR A 221 12.14 15.52 13.58
N GLY A 222 11.88 15.20 14.86
CA GLY A 222 12.18 16.09 16.00
C GLY A 222 11.54 17.48 15.84
N LYS A 223 12.34 18.54 16.07
CA LYS A 223 11.88 19.93 15.95
C LYS A 223 11.44 20.32 14.52
N HIS A 224 11.86 19.57 13.51
CA HIS A 224 11.50 19.81 12.10
C HIS A 224 10.29 19.00 11.64
N LEU A 225 9.71 18.18 12.53
CA LEU A 225 8.53 17.37 12.20
C LEU A 225 7.35 18.26 11.80
N ARG A 226 6.71 17.91 10.70
CA ARG A 226 5.43 18.46 10.23
C ARG A 226 4.48 17.33 9.90
N ARG A 227 3.18 17.57 10.03
CA ARG A 227 2.14 16.65 9.55
C ARG A 227 1.34 17.33 8.46
N ILE A 228 1.01 16.57 7.43
CA ILE A 228 0.18 17.02 6.32
C ILE A 228 -0.94 16.01 6.05
N ARG A 229 -2.07 16.50 5.57
CA ARG A 229 -3.14 15.71 4.97
C ARG A 229 -3.70 16.50 3.80
N ALA A 230 -3.55 15.97 2.59
CA ALA A 230 -3.81 16.73 1.37
C ALA A 230 -3.08 18.09 1.40
N GLY A 231 -3.81 19.20 1.26
CA GLY A 231 -3.24 20.56 1.33
C GLY A 231 -3.09 21.13 2.74
N CYS A 232 -3.67 20.49 3.77
CA CYS A 232 -3.61 20.98 5.14
C CYS A 232 -2.31 20.55 5.83
N SER A 233 -1.81 21.40 6.72
CA SER A 233 -0.58 21.12 7.50
C SER A 233 -0.76 21.49 8.97
N THR A 234 0.26 21.22 9.78
CA THR A 234 0.33 21.71 11.17
C THR A 234 0.32 23.24 11.30
N LEU A 235 0.43 23.99 10.20
CA LEU A 235 0.31 25.45 10.18
C LEU A 235 -1.12 25.94 9.91
N THR A 236 -2.00 25.04 9.48
CA THR A 236 -3.43 25.34 9.30
C THR A 236 -4.09 25.27 10.66
N SER A 237 -4.64 26.38 11.16
CA SER A 237 -5.40 26.38 12.42
C SER A 237 -6.75 25.71 12.23
N GLU A 238 -7.28 25.11 13.30
CA GLU A 238 -8.60 24.47 13.26
C GLU A 238 -9.69 25.45 12.84
N ILE A 239 -9.70 26.64 13.44
CA ILE A 239 -10.66 27.71 13.12
C ILE A 239 -10.58 28.09 11.63
N ALA A 240 -9.40 28.14 11.03
CA ALA A 240 -9.26 28.43 9.61
C ALA A 240 -9.84 27.30 8.73
N ALA A 241 -9.65 26.05 9.12
CA ALA A 241 -10.21 24.90 8.41
C ALA A 241 -11.74 24.83 8.53
N GLU A 242 -12.28 25.12 9.71
CA GLU A 242 -13.73 25.25 9.94
C GLU A 242 -14.33 26.36 9.07
N ILE A 243 -13.75 27.57 9.10
CA ILE A 243 -14.20 28.69 8.27
C ILE A 243 -14.16 28.30 6.79
N ALA A 244 -13.04 27.74 6.31
CA ALA A 244 -12.89 27.37 4.90
C ALA A 244 -13.87 26.26 4.44
N SER A 245 -14.36 25.44 5.37
CA SER A 245 -15.35 24.39 5.08
C SER A 245 -16.79 24.94 5.04
N ASP A 246 -17.04 26.11 5.63
CA ASP A 246 -18.30 26.84 5.56
C ASP A 246 -18.23 27.93 4.48
N LYS A 247 -18.93 27.68 3.37
CA LYS A 247 -18.92 28.58 2.21
C LYS A 247 -19.59 29.92 2.51
N ASP A 248 -20.61 29.96 3.38
CA ASP A 248 -21.31 31.20 3.72
C ASP A 248 -20.46 32.06 4.64
N LEU A 249 -19.95 31.47 5.72
CA LEU A 249 -19.06 32.16 6.65
C LEU A 249 -17.80 32.67 5.93
N THR A 250 -17.21 31.86 5.04
CA THR A 250 -16.08 32.29 4.21
C THR A 250 -16.44 33.51 3.37
N CYS A 251 -17.54 33.49 2.63
CA CYS A 251 -17.93 34.62 1.77
C CYS A 251 -18.23 35.88 2.58
N LYS A 252 -18.87 35.73 3.75
CA LYS A 252 -19.14 36.83 4.67
C LYS A 252 -17.85 37.49 5.15
N LEU A 253 -16.90 36.72 5.67
CA LEU A 253 -15.63 37.25 6.18
C LEU A 253 -14.79 37.91 5.08
N LEU A 254 -14.77 37.32 3.87
CA LEU A 254 -14.09 37.93 2.72
C LEU A 254 -14.76 39.26 2.30
N HIS A 255 -16.09 39.32 2.31
CA HIS A 255 -16.83 40.54 1.99
C HIS A 255 -16.59 41.66 3.02
N GLU A 256 -16.62 41.33 4.32
CA GLU A 256 -16.31 42.25 5.41
C GLU A 256 -14.87 42.78 5.32
N ALA A 257 -13.95 41.97 4.81
CA ALA A 257 -12.58 42.38 4.51
C ALA A 257 -12.43 43.20 3.20
N GLY A 258 -13.54 43.49 2.50
CA GLY A 258 -13.55 44.28 1.27
C GLY A 258 -13.15 43.50 0.00
N LEU A 259 -13.09 42.17 0.06
CA LEU A 259 -12.80 41.33 -1.10
C LEU A 259 -14.07 41.04 -1.91
N PRO A 260 -13.97 40.97 -3.24
CA PRO A 260 -15.11 40.64 -4.09
C PRO A 260 -15.52 39.18 -3.87
N VAL A 261 -16.80 38.98 -3.55
CA VAL A 261 -17.41 37.65 -3.41
C VAL A 261 -18.67 37.56 -4.28
N PRO A 262 -19.03 36.36 -4.79
CA PRO A 262 -20.29 36.18 -5.48
C PRO A 262 -21.47 36.40 -4.53
N ARG A 263 -22.55 37.00 -5.04
CA ARG A 263 -23.80 37.08 -4.29
C ARG A 263 -24.41 35.68 -4.20
N SER A 264 -24.74 35.24 -2.99
CA SER A 264 -25.37 33.95 -2.71
C SER A 264 -26.51 34.10 -1.71
N PHE A 265 -27.39 33.11 -1.68
CA PHE A 265 -28.45 32.97 -0.68
C PHE A 265 -28.39 31.54 -0.13
N ILE A 266 -28.55 31.40 1.19
CA ILE A 266 -28.87 30.11 1.80
C ILE A 266 -30.38 29.90 1.61
N VAL A 267 -30.75 28.69 1.18
CA VAL A 267 -32.13 28.30 0.90
C VAL A 267 -32.37 26.91 1.49
N GLU A 268 -33.55 26.68 2.06
CA GLU A 268 -33.91 25.42 2.74
C GLU A 268 -34.95 24.62 1.95
N ASP A 269 -35.59 25.21 0.95
CA ASP A 269 -36.59 24.56 0.12
C ASP A 269 -36.54 25.00 -1.36
N VAL A 270 -37.24 24.25 -2.21
CA VAL A 270 -37.32 24.50 -3.66
C VAL A 270 -37.92 25.87 -3.98
N PRO A 271 -39.08 26.28 -3.40
CA PRO A 271 -39.60 27.62 -3.61
C PRO A 271 -38.60 28.74 -3.33
N ASP A 272 -37.80 28.61 -2.27
CA ASP A 272 -36.79 29.59 -1.87
C ASP A 272 -35.62 29.60 -2.84
N ALA A 273 -35.16 28.43 -3.28
CA ALA A 273 -34.12 28.29 -4.31
C ALA A 273 -34.50 29.01 -5.61
N VAL A 274 -35.73 28.82 -6.09
CA VAL A 274 -36.24 29.48 -7.31
C VAL A 274 -36.33 30.99 -7.14
N ARG A 275 -36.85 31.49 -6.00
CA ARG A 275 -36.90 32.94 -5.72
C ARG A 275 -35.51 33.55 -5.64
N ALA A 276 -34.57 32.87 -4.98
CA ALA A 276 -33.18 33.30 -4.90
C ALA A 276 -32.51 33.37 -6.28
N ALA A 277 -32.73 32.35 -7.13
CA ALA A 277 -32.19 32.31 -8.48
C ALA A 277 -32.66 33.49 -9.34
N ARG A 278 -33.96 33.79 -9.33
CA ARG A 278 -34.53 34.94 -10.05
C ARG A 278 -33.94 36.28 -9.56
N ARG A 279 -33.66 36.41 -8.26
CA ARG A 279 -33.04 37.61 -7.68
C ARG A 279 -31.56 37.75 -8.06
N LEU A 280 -30.81 36.66 -8.12
CA LEU A 280 -29.43 36.64 -8.58
C LEU A 280 -29.32 36.90 -10.10
N ARG A 281 -30.36 36.49 -10.83
CA ARG A 281 -30.46 36.35 -12.29
C ARG A 281 -29.59 35.21 -12.82
N PHE A 282 -30.12 34.52 -13.81
CA PHE A 282 -29.47 33.39 -14.47
C PHE A 282 -28.22 33.82 -15.28
N PRO A 283 -27.26 32.89 -15.47
CA PRO A 283 -27.20 31.54 -14.92
C PRO A 283 -26.81 31.51 -13.42
N VAL A 284 -27.24 30.47 -12.70
CA VAL A 284 -26.92 30.26 -11.29
C VAL A 284 -26.31 28.88 -11.02
N VAL A 285 -25.79 28.69 -9.81
CA VAL A 285 -25.20 27.44 -9.31
C VAL A 285 -25.93 27.05 -8.03
N THR A 286 -26.30 25.78 -7.89
CA THR A 286 -26.72 25.20 -6.60
C THR A 286 -25.60 24.34 -6.03
N LYS A 287 -25.44 24.36 -4.71
CA LYS A 287 -24.43 23.58 -3.99
C LYS A 287 -24.85 23.42 -2.52
N PRO A 288 -24.54 22.30 -1.86
CA PRO A 288 -24.68 22.17 -0.41
C PRO A 288 -23.79 23.16 0.33
N VAL A 289 -24.25 23.62 1.49
CA VAL A 289 -23.50 24.56 2.34
C VAL A 289 -22.20 23.90 2.83
N ASP A 290 -22.28 22.66 3.29
CA ASP A 290 -21.20 21.85 3.89
C ASP A 290 -20.56 20.83 2.91
N GLY A 291 -20.93 20.86 1.64
CA GLY A 291 -20.43 19.93 0.63
C GLY A 291 -19.00 20.21 0.17
N ASN A 292 -18.16 19.18 0.10
CA ASN A 292 -16.77 19.26 -0.38
C ASN A 292 -16.56 18.49 -1.70
N HIS A 293 -15.44 18.75 -2.38
CA HIS A 293 -15.03 18.06 -3.62
C HIS A 293 -16.05 18.09 -4.77
N GLY A 294 -16.85 19.17 -4.87
CA GLY A 294 -17.84 19.33 -5.94
C GLY A 294 -19.07 18.42 -5.83
N ARG A 295 -19.24 17.67 -4.73
CA ARG A 295 -20.42 16.84 -4.50
C ARG A 295 -21.66 17.72 -4.33
N GLY A 296 -22.73 17.38 -5.04
CA GLY A 296 -23.98 18.14 -5.05
C GLY A 296 -23.90 19.50 -5.76
N VAL A 297 -22.80 19.80 -6.48
CA VAL A 297 -22.66 21.08 -7.18
C VAL A 297 -23.25 20.97 -8.59
N ASN A 298 -24.30 21.75 -8.86
CA ASN A 298 -24.93 21.84 -10.17
C ASN A 298 -24.70 23.24 -10.75
N ILE A 299 -24.08 23.30 -11.93
CA ILE A 299 -23.60 24.55 -12.55
C ILE A 299 -24.40 24.91 -13.79
N GLY A 300 -24.46 26.20 -14.12
CA GLY A 300 -25.00 26.67 -15.40
C GLY A 300 -26.52 26.55 -15.50
N LEU A 301 -27.23 26.59 -14.37
CA LEU A 301 -28.69 26.48 -14.34
C LEU A 301 -29.29 27.79 -14.88
N VAL A 302 -30.13 27.70 -15.92
CA VAL A 302 -30.68 28.84 -16.67
C VAL A 302 -32.20 28.98 -16.58
N SER A 303 -32.90 28.06 -15.89
CA SER A 303 -34.35 28.11 -15.68
C SER A 303 -34.74 27.72 -14.26
N ASP A 304 -35.98 28.06 -13.88
CA ASP A 304 -36.53 27.67 -12.57
C ASP A 304 -36.63 26.14 -12.41
N GLU A 305 -36.92 25.43 -13.51
CA GLU A 305 -37.00 23.96 -13.57
C GLU A 305 -35.62 23.34 -13.33
N GLU A 306 -34.58 23.88 -13.97
CA GLU A 306 -33.19 23.45 -13.76
C GLU A 306 -32.72 23.76 -12.34
N VAL A 307 -33.11 24.89 -11.75
CA VAL A 307 -32.82 25.22 -10.34
C VAL A 307 -33.51 24.26 -9.38
N THR A 308 -34.77 23.93 -9.65
CA THR A 308 -35.52 22.95 -8.85
C THR A 308 -34.83 21.59 -8.88
N TRP A 309 -34.47 21.12 -10.07
CA TRP A 309 -33.71 19.89 -10.23
C TRP A 309 -32.37 19.97 -9.50
N GLY A 310 -31.60 21.03 -9.73
CA GLY A 310 -30.27 21.21 -9.14
C GLY A 310 -30.30 21.37 -7.62
N PHE A 311 -31.39 21.85 -7.02
CA PHE A 311 -31.59 21.87 -5.57
C PHE A 311 -31.86 20.47 -5.03
N LEU A 312 -32.71 19.68 -5.70
CA LEU A 312 -33.03 18.31 -5.28
C LEU A 312 -31.86 17.32 -5.45
N GLN A 313 -30.88 17.65 -6.29
CA GLN A 313 -29.65 16.87 -6.47
C GLN A 313 -28.48 17.33 -5.59
N ALA A 314 -28.58 18.51 -4.98
CA ALA A 314 -27.53 19.08 -4.13
C ALA A 314 -27.56 18.40 -2.75
#